data_AF-A0A357TK97-F1
#
_entry.id   AF-A0A357TK97-F1
#
_cell.length_a   1.000
_cell.length_b   1.000
_cell.length_c   1.000
_cell.angle_alpha   90.00
_cell.angle_beta   90.00
_cell.angle_gamma   90.00
#
_symmetry.space_group_name_H-M   'P 1'
#
loop_
_entity.id
_entity.type
_entity.pdbx_description
1 polymer ?
#
loop_
_entity_poly.entity_id
_entity_poly.type
_entity_poly.pdbx_seq_one_letter_code
_entity_poly.pdbx_strand_id
1 'polypeptide(L)'
;MLFGAGAAALACLLGGCRLAVPQGAAGQDTLIGGYATWESIPYFSEHFLSGDRSPTHLYADWSSADRPEGAQWRNIFPNVTGYALCQNTAEEDGDTVYLGSGADPYFSGLAYNSAHNGSETAESMTGTLYADIGQIRGDITGFTFSPVYQTADGQIYLAEGQRVTCSTQNLEGSSLSLSVSAAQTESSSWDGTSKTEQGFTAKLSFLYAAQAVRVLQMDADYGVLGQADYPAAAVPEELNFLPGAEFILLESRSTDTAGAEHTARQIIGRDELEDYGADGQMKYVTLYLRGDGPLAEVHAIALKG
;
A
#
# COMPACT_ATOMS: atom_id res chain seq x y z
N MET A 1 -48.84 19.43 -1.56
CA MET A 1 -47.73 20.15 -2.22
C MET A 1 -47.12 21.11 -1.22
N LEU A 2 -45.97 20.77 -0.62
CA LEU A 2 -44.82 21.64 -0.38
C LEU A 2 -43.71 20.84 0.30
N PHE A 3 -42.53 20.86 -0.31
CA PHE A 3 -41.27 20.30 0.17
C PHE A 3 -40.71 21.10 1.36
N GLY A 4 -39.82 20.49 2.16
CA GLY A 4 -39.06 21.23 3.18
C GLY A 4 -37.99 20.44 3.93
N ALA A 5 -36.85 20.23 3.26
CA ALA A 5 -35.49 20.10 3.81
C ALA A 5 -35.20 19.04 4.90
N GLY A 6 -34.76 17.86 4.44
CA GLY A 6 -33.85 17.01 5.21
C GLY A 6 -32.41 17.46 4.96
N ALA A 7 -31.79 18.07 5.95
CA ALA A 7 -30.35 18.29 5.97
C ALA A 7 -29.68 17.03 6.52
N ALA A 8 -29.25 16.12 5.63
CA ALA A 8 -28.32 15.07 6.00
C ALA A 8 -26.92 15.67 6.04
N ALA A 9 -26.35 15.75 7.24
CA ALA A 9 -24.99 16.21 7.47
C ALA A 9 -24.00 15.22 6.82
N LEU A 10 -23.42 15.64 5.70
CA LEU A 10 -22.23 15.03 5.10
C LEU A 10 -21.03 15.44 5.97
N ALA A 11 -20.63 14.57 6.89
CA ALA A 11 -19.37 14.67 7.61
C ALA A 11 -18.39 13.64 7.03
N CYS A 12 -17.83 13.93 5.85
CA CYS A 12 -16.59 13.29 5.40
C CYS A 12 -15.46 13.80 6.29
N LEU A 13 -15.15 13.07 7.37
CA LEU A 13 -13.91 13.29 8.10
C LEU A 13 -12.75 12.71 7.29
N LEU A 14 -12.01 13.59 6.64
CA LEU A 14 -10.73 13.37 5.94
C LEU A 14 -9.57 13.04 6.91
N GLY A 15 -9.84 12.27 7.97
CA GLY A 15 -8.82 11.77 8.89
C GLY A 15 -8.75 10.26 8.77
N GLY A 16 -7.57 9.73 8.42
CA GLY A 16 -7.35 8.28 8.39
C GLY A 16 -7.80 7.63 9.70
N CYS A 17 -8.49 6.49 9.61
CA CYS A 17 -8.83 5.70 10.78
C CYS A 17 -7.56 5.00 11.25
N ARG A 18 -7.13 5.28 12.49
CA ARG A 18 -5.93 4.67 13.11
C ARG A 18 -6.38 3.69 14.18
N LEU A 19 -5.91 2.45 14.10
CA LEU A 19 -5.93 1.52 15.24
C LEU A 19 -4.62 1.69 15.99
N ALA A 20 -4.68 2.26 17.19
CA ALA A 20 -3.57 2.25 18.13
C ALA A 20 -3.79 1.10 19.12
N VAL A 21 -2.89 0.12 19.11
CA VAL A 21 -2.88 -0.93 20.15
C VAL A 21 -2.17 -0.36 21.38
N PRO A 22 -2.73 -0.50 22.60
CA PRO A 22 -2.11 0.00 23.82
C PRO A 22 -0.73 -0.63 24.08
N GLN A 23 0.14 0.16 24.70
CA GLN A 23 1.56 -0.11 24.97
C GLN A 23 1.84 -1.53 25.47
N GLY A 24 2.74 -2.22 24.77
CA GLY A 24 3.27 -3.52 25.18
C GLY A 24 4.46 -3.39 26.10
N ALA A 25 4.43 -4.10 27.24
CA ALA A 25 5.63 -4.36 28.02
C ALA A 25 6.59 -5.29 27.25
N ALA A 26 7.88 -5.30 27.63
CA ALA A 26 8.88 -6.23 27.11
C ALA A 26 8.33 -7.68 27.03
N GLY A 27 8.36 -8.28 25.83
CA GLY A 27 7.81 -9.61 25.54
C GLY A 27 6.48 -9.64 24.78
N GLN A 28 6.01 -8.53 24.22
CA GLN A 28 4.93 -8.53 23.21
C GLN A 28 5.46 -8.81 21.81
N ASP A 29 4.63 -9.44 20.97
CA ASP A 29 4.93 -9.70 19.57
C ASP A 29 5.17 -8.39 18.81
N THR A 30 6.06 -8.44 17.82
CA THR A 30 6.54 -7.26 17.07
C THR A 30 5.60 -6.96 15.91
N LEU A 31 5.19 -5.70 15.74
CA LEU A 31 4.37 -5.29 14.61
C LEU A 31 5.27 -5.18 13.38
N ILE A 32 5.18 -6.15 12.47
CA ILE A 32 6.03 -6.20 11.28
C ILE A 32 5.32 -5.72 10.01
N GLY A 33 4.01 -5.44 10.08
CA GLY A 33 3.30 -4.96 8.90
C GLY A 33 1.80 -4.76 9.08
N GLY A 34 1.14 -4.56 7.95
CA GLY A 34 -0.30 -4.68 7.83
C GLY A 34 -0.71 -5.41 6.56
N TYR A 35 -1.91 -5.98 6.59
CA TYR A 35 -2.48 -6.79 5.51
C TYR A 35 -3.84 -6.24 5.11
N ALA A 36 -3.94 -5.92 3.83
CA ALA A 36 -5.06 -5.23 3.22
C ALA A 36 -6.02 -6.23 2.55
N THR A 37 -7.31 -6.20 2.92
CA THR A 37 -8.34 -7.07 2.30
C THR A 37 -9.60 -6.30 1.93
N TRP A 38 -10.20 -6.66 0.79
CA TRP A 38 -11.50 -6.14 0.35
C TRP A 38 -12.66 -6.78 1.12
N GLU A 39 -12.58 -8.09 1.33
CA GLU A 39 -13.60 -8.83 2.06
C GLU A 39 -13.24 -8.96 3.54
N SER A 40 -14.27 -9.16 4.36
CA SER A 40 -14.06 -9.53 5.75
C SER A 40 -13.44 -10.92 5.77
N ILE A 41 -12.40 -11.11 6.57
CA ILE A 41 -11.77 -12.42 6.71
C ILE A 41 -12.75 -13.34 7.47
N PRO A 42 -13.23 -14.45 6.88
CA PRO A 42 -14.26 -15.29 7.48
C PRO A 42 -13.88 -15.78 8.88
N TYR A 43 -12.61 -16.15 9.07
CA TYR A 43 -12.05 -16.57 10.36
C TYR A 43 -12.40 -15.62 11.52
N PHE A 44 -12.19 -14.31 11.36
CA PHE A 44 -12.51 -13.33 12.41
C PHE A 44 -14.02 -13.15 12.59
N SER A 45 -14.79 -13.23 11.50
CA SER A 45 -16.25 -13.11 11.55
C SER A 45 -16.89 -14.30 12.28
N GLU A 46 -16.43 -15.52 11.99
CA GLU A 46 -16.89 -16.76 12.62
C GLU A 46 -16.49 -16.80 14.10
N HIS A 47 -15.27 -16.39 14.44
CA HIS A 47 -14.84 -16.29 15.83
C HIS A 47 -15.70 -15.31 16.62
N PHE A 48 -15.98 -14.12 16.06
CA PHE A 48 -16.89 -13.15 16.69
C PHE A 48 -18.28 -13.75 16.94
N LEU A 49 -18.84 -14.46 15.95
CA LEU A 49 -20.16 -15.10 16.07
C LEU A 49 -20.17 -16.27 17.08
N SER A 50 -19.02 -16.92 17.31
CA SER A 50 -18.89 -17.99 18.30
C SER A 50 -19.04 -17.50 19.75
N GLY A 51 -18.85 -16.20 19.98
CA GLY A 51 -18.88 -15.59 21.32
C GLY A 51 -17.61 -15.83 22.15
N ASP A 52 -16.59 -16.48 21.58
CA ASP A 52 -15.28 -16.56 22.19
C ASP A 52 -14.64 -15.15 22.27
N ARG A 53 -14.00 -14.89 23.42
CA ARG A 53 -13.34 -13.63 23.74
C ARG A 53 -11.82 -13.76 23.80
N SER A 54 -11.29 -14.95 23.46
CA SER A 54 -9.85 -15.16 23.34
C SER A 54 -9.27 -14.28 22.21
N PRO A 55 -7.99 -13.85 22.30
CA PRO A 55 -7.34 -13.14 21.21
C PRO A 55 -7.31 -14.00 19.95
N THR A 56 -7.90 -13.48 18.87
CA THR A 56 -8.01 -14.21 17.62
C THR A 56 -6.78 -13.99 16.74
N HIS A 57 -5.96 -15.02 16.54
CA HIS A 57 -4.77 -14.96 15.71
C HIS A 57 -4.92 -15.91 14.51
N LEU A 58 -4.80 -15.37 13.30
CA LEU A 58 -4.71 -16.18 12.08
C LEU A 58 -3.23 -16.30 11.68
N TYR A 59 -2.63 -17.47 11.93
CA TYR A 59 -1.22 -17.71 11.66
C TYR A 59 -0.94 -17.90 10.16
N ALA A 60 0.27 -17.50 9.77
CA ALA A 60 0.83 -17.75 8.45
C ALA A 60 1.20 -19.23 8.26
N ASP A 61 1.34 -19.66 7.00
CA ASP A 61 1.76 -21.04 6.65
C ASP A 61 3.23 -21.32 6.98
N TRP A 62 4.04 -20.27 7.17
CA TRP A 62 5.45 -20.34 7.49
C TRP A 62 5.86 -19.16 8.41
N SER A 63 6.91 -19.39 9.19
CA SER A 63 7.58 -18.44 10.08
C SER A 63 8.70 -17.69 9.35
N SER A 64 9.30 -16.69 10.00
CA SER A 64 10.48 -16.03 9.46
C SER A 64 11.69 -16.99 9.29
N ALA A 65 11.76 -18.08 10.06
CA ALA A 65 12.89 -19.02 10.05
C ALA A 65 12.80 -20.12 8.98
N ASP A 66 11.60 -20.45 8.50
CA ASP A 66 11.33 -21.52 7.52
C ASP A 66 10.62 -20.99 6.26
N ARG A 67 10.73 -19.68 6.02
CA ARG A 67 10.27 -19.03 4.80
C ARG A 67 10.85 -19.73 3.57
N PRO A 68 10.02 -20.21 2.63
CA PRO A 68 10.50 -20.77 1.39
C PRO A 68 11.24 -19.71 0.55
N GLU A 69 12.34 -20.10 -0.09
CA GLU A 69 13.08 -19.23 -1.00
C GLU A 69 12.15 -18.73 -2.13
N GLY A 70 12.11 -17.41 -2.34
CA GLY A 70 11.21 -16.78 -3.32
C GLY A 70 9.75 -16.65 -2.88
N ALA A 71 9.39 -17.03 -1.64
CA ALA A 71 8.03 -16.83 -1.13
C ALA A 71 7.67 -15.33 -1.09
N GLN A 72 6.56 -14.98 -1.75
CA GLN A 72 6.04 -13.61 -1.75
C GLN A 72 5.12 -13.39 -0.55
N TRP A 73 5.16 -12.19 0.01
CA TRP A 73 4.33 -11.80 1.17
C TRP A 73 2.83 -11.91 0.92
N ARG A 74 2.41 -11.92 -0.34
CA ARG A 74 1.02 -12.10 -0.75
C ARG A 74 0.41 -13.45 -0.36
N ASN A 75 1.24 -14.49 -0.21
CA ASN A 75 0.79 -15.85 0.02
C ASN A 75 1.03 -16.33 1.46
N ILE A 76 1.26 -15.42 2.40
CA ILE A 76 1.63 -15.82 3.76
C ILE A 76 0.44 -16.39 4.56
N PHE A 77 -0.79 -15.93 4.27
CA PHE A 77 -1.99 -16.37 4.98
C PHE A 77 -2.85 -17.29 4.09
N PRO A 78 -3.02 -18.55 4.47
CA PRO A 78 -3.81 -19.50 3.67
C PRO A 78 -5.26 -19.03 3.58
N ASN A 79 -5.83 -19.07 2.37
CA ASN A 79 -7.23 -18.73 2.10
C ASN A 79 -7.62 -17.27 2.40
N VAL A 80 -6.66 -16.35 2.51
CA VAL A 80 -6.93 -14.92 2.63
C VAL A 80 -6.41 -14.17 1.41
N THR A 81 -7.33 -13.74 0.53
CA THR A 81 -6.99 -12.86 -0.58
C THR A 81 -6.74 -11.44 -0.07
N GLY A 82 -5.51 -10.97 -0.19
CA GLY A 82 -5.14 -9.61 0.21
C GLY A 82 -3.77 -9.18 -0.29
N TYR A 83 -3.27 -8.11 0.32
CA TYR A 83 -2.03 -7.44 -0.04
C TYR A 83 -1.24 -7.11 1.22
N ALA A 84 0.02 -7.51 1.28
CA ALA A 84 0.88 -7.26 2.44
C ALA A 84 1.68 -5.96 2.30
N LEU A 85 1.74 -5.18 3.36
CA LEU A 85 2.68 -4.07 3.55
C LEU A 85 3.50 -4.38 4.80
N CYS A 86 4.59 -5.11 4.63
CA CYS A 86 5.41 -5.59 5.74
C CYS A 86 6.86 -5.11 5.60
N GLN A 87 7.55 -4.96 6.72
CA GLN A 87 9.01 -4.93 6.75
C GLN A 87 9.51 -6.38 6.77
N ASN A 88 10.45 -6.75 5.90
CA ASN A 88 11.24 -7.97 6.17
C ASN A 88 12.06 -7.69 7.42
N THR A 89 12.12 -8.70 8.27
CA THR A 89 13.10 -8.77 9.35
C THR A 89 14.49 -8.50 8.78
N ALA A 90 15.25 -7.68 9.50
CA ALA A 90 16.64 -7.35 9.25
C ALA A 90 17.47 -8.61 8.94
N GLU A 91 18.07 -8.69 7.77
CA GLU A 91 19.22 -9.59 7.57
C GLU A 91 20.45 -8.88 8.15
N GLU A 92 20.98 -9.40 9.24
CA GLU A 92 22.27 -8.98 9.77
C GLU A 92 23.41 -9.68 9.01
N ASP A 93 24.21 -8.92 8.28
CA ASP A 93 25.51 -9.35 7.75
C ASP A 93 26.62 -8.53 8.41
N GLY A 94 27.23 -9.09 9.45
CA GLY A 94 28.23 -8.40 10.26
C GLY A 94 27.64 -7.19 10.99
N ASP A 95 28.18 -5.99 10.71
CA ASP A 95 27.70 -4.73 11.30
C ASP A 95 26.59 -4.05 10.45
N THR A 96 26.12 -4.71 9.38
CA THR A 96 25.14 -4.15 8.44
C THR A 96 23.80 -4.84 8.58
N VAL A 97 22.75 -4.06 8.82
CA VAL A 97 21.36 -4.51 8.84
C VAL A 97 20.71 -4.17 7.49
N TYR A 98 20.36 -5.20 6.72
CA TYR A 98 19.59 -5.07 5.49
C TYR A 98 18.09 -5.17 5.79
N LEU A 99 17.37 -4.05 5.65
CA LEU A 99 15.92 -4.02 5.71
C LEU A 99 15.35 -4.30 4.31
N GLY A 100 14.88 -5.51 4.07
CA GLY A 100 14.09 -5.79 2.87
C GLY A 100 12.69 -5.18 3.00
N SER A 101 12.21 -4.46 2.00
CA SER A 101 10.77 -4.14 1.95
C SER A 101 10.00 -5.41 1.58
N GLY A 102 9.08 -5.83 2.46
CA GLY A 102 8.16 -6.94 2.25
C GLY A 102 6.83 -6.52 1.62
N ALA A 103 6.77 -5.33 1.03
CA ALA A 103 5.58 -4.85 0.36
C ALA A 103 5.24 -5.72 -0.86
N ASP A 104 3.96 -6.08 -0.97
CA ASP A 104 3.40 -6.68 -2.16
C ASP A 104 3.58 -5.71 -3.34
N PRO A 105 3.99 -6.16 -4.55
CA PRO A 105 4.13 -5.31 -5.73
C PRO A 105 2.95 -4.38 -6.03
N TYR A 106 1.74 -4.68 -5.56
CA TYR A 106 0.59 -3.78 -5.77
C TYR A 106 0.60 -2.51 -4.91
N PHE A 107 1.51 -2.41 -3.93
CA PHE A 107 1.72 -1.17 -3.20
C PHE A 107 2.69 -0.26 -3.95
N SER A 108 2.18 0.88 -4.37
CA SER A 108 2.94 1.95 -4.99
C SER A 108 3.32 3.05 -4.00
N GLY A 109 4.25 3.93 -4.39
CA GLY A 109 4.60 5.11 -3.60
C GLY A 109 5.07 4.74 -2.19
N LEU A 110 5.82 3.63 -2.09
CA LEU A 110 6.35 3.14 -0.84
C LEU A 110 7.28 4.19 -0.22
N ALA A 111 6.97 4.56 1.01
CA ALA A 111 7.78 5.47 1.80
C ALA A 111 8.09 4.80 3.14
N TYR A 112 9.37 4.56 3.38
CA TYR A 112 9.88 4.12 4.67
C TYR A 112 10.55 5.30 5.37
N ASN A 113 10.25 5.47 6.65
CA ASN A 113 10.84 6.50 7.48
C ASN A 113 11.25 5.90 8.82
N SER A 114 12.49 6.12 9.22
CA SER A 114 13.03 5.72 10.51
C SER A 114 13.66 6.94 11.18
N ALA A 115 13.24 7.21 12.41
CA ALA A 115 13.75 8.30 13.23
C ALA A 115 14.28 7.74 14.54
N HIS A 116 15.50 8.15 14.91
CA HIS A 116 16.15 7.72 16.14
C HIS A 116 16.48 8.94 17.01
N ASN A 117 16.06 8.91 18.28
CA ASN A 117 16.27 9.96 19.26
C ASN A 117 16.69 9.37 20.61
N GLY A 118 17.98 9.14 20.79
CA GLY A 118 18.52 8.56 22.02
C GLY A 118 18.08 7.10 22.19
N SER A 119 17.21 6.83 23.16
CA SER A 119 16.67 5.48 23.37
C SER A 119 15.30 5.25 22.71
N GLU A 120 14.79 6.24 21.97
CA GLU A 120 13.54 6.14 21.23
C GLU A 120 13.79 5.95 19.73
N THR A 121 13.09 5.00 19.13
CA THR A 121 13.07 4.74 17.70
C THR A 121 11.63 4.78 17.21
N ALA A 122 11.37 5.46 16.09
CA ALA A 122 10.07 5.50 15.45
C ALA A 122 10.22 5.13 13.98
N GLU A 123 9.59 4.03 13.59
CA GLU A 123 9.61 3.49 12.24
C GLU A 123 8.22 3.55 11.63
N SER A 124 8.14 3.96 10.38
CA SER A 124 6.89 3.96 9.65
C SER A 124 7.05 3.58 8.19
N MET A 125 6.07 2.84 7.68
CA MET A 125 5.96 2.52 6.27
C MET A 125 4.58 2.92 5.75
N THR A 126 4.57 3.58 4.60
CA THR A 126 3.34 3.94 3.88
C THR A 126 3.38 3.36 2.48
N GLY A 127 2.25 2.86 2.00
CA GLY A 127 2.08 2.47 0.60
C GLY A 127 0.67 2.79 0.11
N THR A 128 0.50 2.90 -1.21
CA THR A 128 -0.80 3.16 -1.84
C THR A 128 -1.25 1.97 -2.68
N LEU A 129 -2.43 1.45 -2.38
CA LEU A 129 -3.19 0.50 -3.18
C LEU A 129 -4.23 1.24 -4.01
N TYR A 130 -4.40 0.78 -5.25
CA TYR A 130 -5.41 1.30 -6.15
C TYR A 130 -6.56 0.32 -6.31
N ALA A 131 -7.76 0.87 -6.33
CA ALA A 131 -9.00 0.14 -6.38
C ALA A 131 -9.76 0.48 -7.64
N ASP A 132 -10.00 -0.52 -8.49
CA ASP A 132 -10.86 -0.36 -9.66
C ASP A 132 -12.32 -0.27 -9.22
N ILE A 133 -12.89 0.93 -9.26
CA ILE A 133 -14.29 1.18 -8.87
C ILE A 133 -15.25 0.39 -9.76
N GLY A 134 -14.87 0.08 -11.01
CA GLY A 134 -15.69 -0.70 -11.93
C GLY A 134 -15.94 -2.14 -11.47
N GLN A 135 -15.11 -2.67 -10.55
CA GLN A 135 -15.29 -4.01 -9.99
C GLN A 135 -16.12 -4.03 -8.71
N ILE A 136 -16.36 -2.86 -8.13
CA ILE A 136 -17.13 -2.73 -6.89
C ILE A 136 -18.61 -2.93 -7.20
N ARG A 137 -19.21 -3.94 -6.55
CA ARG A 137 -20.64 -4.24 -6.70
C ARG A 137 -21.44 -3.61 -5.57
N GLY A 138 -22.56 -2.98 -5.90
CA GLY A 138 -23.49 -2.39 -4.95
C GLY A 138 -23.12 -0.97 -4.51
N ASP A 139 -23.92 -0.43 -3.58
CA ASP A 139 -23.84 0.98 -3.17
C ASP A 139 -22.82 1.23 -2.04
N ILE A 140 -22.28 0.16 -1.45
CA ILE A 140 -21.32 0.22 -0.34
C ILE A 140 -20.19 -0.77 -0.59
N THR A 141 -18.96 -0.31 -0.42
CA THR A 141 -17.76 -1.15 -0.39
C THR A 141 -17.08 -1.05 0.96
N GLY A 142 -16.20 -1.99 1.28
CA GLY A 142 -15.39 -1.92 2.48
C GLY A 142 -13.99 -2.46 2.27
N PHE A 143 -13.09 -2.04 3.14
CA PHE A 143 -11.71 -2.46 3.14
C PHE A 143 -11.23 -2.62 4.58
N THR A 144 -10.43 -3.65 4.81
CA THR A 144 -9.84 -3.95 6.11
C THR A 144 -8.33 -3.80 6.03
N PHE A 145 -7.73 -3.17 7.04
CA PHE A 145 -6.29 -3.20 7.23
C PHE A 145 -5.98 -3.84 8.58
N SER A 146 -5.44 -5.06 8.52
CA SER A 146 -5.19 -5.91 9.67
C SER A 146 -3.72 -5.89 10.06
N PRO A 147 -3.37 -5.72 11.34
CA PRO A 147 -1.97 -5.74 11.76
C PRO A 147 -1.38 -7.13 11.62
N VAL A 148 -0.12 -7.17 11.17
CA VAL A 148 0.69 -8.39 11.05
C VAL A 148 1.76 -8.37 12.14
N TYR A 149 1.74 -9.38 12.99
CA TYR A 149 2.69 -9.52 14.09
C TYR A 149 3.64 -10.69 13.86
N GLN A 150 4.83 -10.58 14.45
CA GLN A 150 5.81 -11.64 14.55
C GLN A 150 6.13 -11.91 16.02
N THR A 151 6.01 -13.17 16.44
CA THR A 151 6.37 -13.62 17.78
C THR A 151 7.89 -13.73 17.94
N ALA A 152 8.37 -13.84 19.19
CA ALA A 152 9.80 -14.00 19.48
C ALA A 152 10.41 -15.28 18.87
N ASP A 153 9.62 -16.33 18.69
CA ASP A 153 10.03 -17.57 18.01
C ASP A 153 9.82 -17.53 16.48
N GLY A 154 9.45 -16.36 15.94
CA GLY A 154 9.39 -16.12 14.50
C GLY A 154 8.05 -16.44 13.82
N GLN A 155 7.04 -16.90 14.56
CA GLN A 155 5.71 -17.14 14.01
C GLN A 155 5.08 -15.83 13.58
N ILE A 156 4.43 -15.84 12.41
CA ILE A 156 3.76 -14.67 11.85
C ILE A 156 2.25 -14.87 11.94
N TYR A 157 1.50 -13.85 12.35
CA TYR A 157 0.04 -13.92 12.39
C TYR A 157 -0.65 -12.58 12.09
N LEU A 158 -1.90 -12.67 11.62
CA LEU A 158 -2.85 -11.57 11.57
C LEU A 158 -3.63 -11.48 12.88
N ALA A 159 -3.76 -10.27 13.40
CA ALA A 159 -4.83 -9.95 14.34
C ALA A 159 -5.98 -9.21 13.62
N GLU A 160 -7.12 -9.13 14.29
CA GLU A 160 -8.31 -8.48 13.72
C GLU A 160 -8.02 -7.00 13.38
N GLY A 161 -8.33 -6.63 12.13
CA GLY A 161 -8.08 -5.31 11.59
C GLY A 161 -9.27 -4.36 11.70
N GLN A 162 -9.00 -3.08 11.40
CA GLN A 162 -10.07 -2.11 11.22
C GLN A 162 -10.64 -2.22 9.81
N ARG A 163 -11.95 -2.42 9.73
CA ARG A 163 -12.71 -2.30 8.48
C ARG A 163 -13.34 -0.92 8.38
N VAL A 164 -13.12 -0.24 7.26
CA VAL A 164 -13.88 0.96 6.89
C VAL A 164 -14.76 0.63 5.71
N THR A 165 -15.98 1.14 5.73
CA THR A 165 -16.92 1.06 4.61
C THR A 165 -17.17 2.44 4.04
N CYS A 166 -17.26 2.56 2.72
CA CYS A 166 -17.60 3.79 2.03
C CYS A 166 -18.74 3.56 1.03
N SER A 167 -19.52 4.61 0.80
CA SER A 167 -20.48 4.65 -0.31
C SER A 167 -19.71 4.59 -1.63
N THR A 168 -20.26 3.91 -2.62
CA THR A 168 -19.65 3.82 -3.96
C THR A 168 -19.96 5.04 -4.83
N GLN A 169 -20.84 5.93 -4.36
CA GLN A 169 -21.18 7.17 -5.06
C GLN A 169 -20.00 8.16 -5.00
N ASN A 170 -19.55 8.63 -6.16
CA ASN A 170 -18.48 9.62 -6.33
C ASN A 170 -17.11 9.18 -5.75
N LEU A 171 -16.78 7.89 -5.84
CA LEU A 171 -15.46 7.39 -5.41
C LEU A 171 -14.31 7.82 -6.35
N GLU A 172 -14.58 8.15 -7.62
CA GLU A 172 -13.52 8.47 -8.58
C GLU A 172 -12.61 9.61 -8.09
N GLY A 173 -11.31 9.36 -8.05
CA GLY A 173 -10.31 10.31 -7.59
C GLY A 173 -10.28 10.53 -6.07
N SER A 174 -11.15 9.84 -5.31
CA SER A 174 -11.12 9.87 -3.85
C SER A 174 -10.03 8.95 -3.29
N SER A 175 -9.66 9.18 -2.03
CA SER A 175 -8.76 8.30 -1.30
C SER A 175 -9.15 8.15 0.17
N LEU A 176 -8.73 7.03 0.75
CA LEU A 176 -8.86 6.71 2.17
C LEU A 176 -7.50 6.25 2.69
N SER A 177 -7.25 6.35 4.00
CA SER A 177 -6.07 5.75 4.61
C SER A 177 -6.43 5.00 5.87
N LEU A 178 -5.80 3.84 6.05
CA LEU A 178 -5.90 3.02 7.24
C LEU A 178 -4.51 2.77 7.80
N SER A 179 -4.37 2.96 9.11
CA SER A 179 -3.10 2.78 9.79
C SER A 179 -3.20 1.80 10.95
N VAL A 180 -2.17 0.96 11.07
CA VAL A 180 -1.92 0.16 12.28
C VAL A 180 -0.62 0.62 12.91
N SER A 181 -0.58 0.72 14.24
CA SER A 181 0.64 1.09 14.95
C SER A 181 0.72 0.42 16.30
N ALA A 182 1.94 0.07 16.70
CA ALA A 182 2.27 -0.49 18.00
C ALA A 182 3.49 0.23 18.59
N ALA A 183 3.60 0.21 19.92
CA ALA A 183 4.75 0.71 20.64
C ALA A 183 5.23 -0.35 21.64
N GLN A 184 6.52 -0.66 21.59
CA GLN A 184 7.19 -1.56 22.52
C GLN A 184 8.15 -0.75 23.41
N THR A 185 8.16 -1.06 24.70
CA THR A 185 9.06 -0.44 25.67
C THR A 185 9.88 -1.52 26.35
N GLU A 186 11.20 -1.42 26.25
CA GLU A 186 12.13 -2.29 26.97
C GLU A 186 12.82 -1.49 28.06
N SER A 187 12.96 -2.07 29.25
CA SER A 187 13.63 -1.42 30.37
C SER A 187 14.71 -2.34 30.90
N SER A 188 15.96 -1.88 30.84
CA SER A 188 17.09 -2.58 31.47
C SER A 188 17.55 -1.82 32.70
N SER A 189 18.02 -2.56 33.71
CA SER A 189 18.51 -1.99 34.96
C SER A 189 19.83 -1.23 34.82
N TRP A 190 20.50 -1.36 33.66
CA TRP A 190 21.82 -0.79 33.39
C TRP A 190 21.82 0.25 32.26
N ASP A 191 20.97 0.08 31.24
CA ASP A 191 21.01 0.86 29.99
C ASP A 191 19.80 1.80 29.83
N GLY A 192 18.92 1.84 30.83
CA GLY A 192 17.73 2.70 30.85
C GLY A 192 16.54 2.09 30.13
N THR A 193 15.61 2.95 29.73
CA THR A 193 14.39 2.56 29.02
C THR A 193 14.52 2.91 27.54
N SER A 194 14.37 1.92 26.67
CA SER A 194 14.23 2.10 25.23
C SER A 194 12.77 1.96 24.81
N LYS A 195 12.42 2.63 23.71
CA LYS A 195 11.07 2.60 23.16
C LYS A 195 11.14 2.54 21.64
N THR A 196 10.39 1.60 21.07
CA THR A 196 10.27 1.45 19.61
C THR A 196 8.80 1.63 19.24
N GLU A 197 8.51 2.58 18.36
CA GLU A 197 7.20 2.75 17.74
C GLU A 197 7.26 2.26 16.29
N GLN A 198 6.29 1.42 15.90
CA GLN A 198 6.15 0.92 14.54
C GLN A 198 4.79 1.33 14.01
N GLY A 199 4.76 1.83 12.77
CA GLY A 199 3.54 2.28 12.11
C GLY A 199 3.47 1.86 10.65
N PHE A 200 2.33 1.34 10.23
CA PHE A 200 2.08 0.99 8.84
C PHE A 200 0.81 1.69 8.37
N THR A 201 0.85 2.27 7.17
CA THR A 201 -0.30 2.97 6.58
C THR A 201 -0.55 2.51 5.16
N ALA A 202 -1.72 1.94 4.93
CA ALA A 202 -2.24 1.68 3.60
C ALA A 202 -3.14 2.84 3.16
N LYS A 203 -2.75 3.51 2.07
CA LYS A 203 -3.59 4.46 1.35
C LYS A 203 -4.36 3.69 0.27
N LEU A 204 -5.65 3.95 0.15
CA LEU A 204 -6.50 3.44 -0.91
C LEU A 204 -6.88 4.59 -1.81
N SER A 205 -6.63 4.46 -3.09
CA SER A 205 -7.09 5.42 -4.09
C SER A 205 -8.05 4.73 -5.05
N PHE A 206 -9.20 5.35 -5.25
CA PHE A 206 -10.30 4.81 -6.03
C PHE A 206 -10.30 5.44 -7.41
N LEU A 207 -10.17 4.61 -8.44
CA LEU A 207 -10.10 5.03 -9.85
C LEU A 207 -10.86 4.05 -10.74
N TYR A 208 -11.34 4.50 -11.89
CA TYR A 208 -11.72 3.61 -12.99
C TYR A 208 -10.46 3.10 -13.67
N ALA A 209 -10.42 1.80 -13.96
CA ALA A 209 -9.32 1.22 -14.71
C ALA A 209 -9.12 1.94 -16.06
N ALA A 210 -7.88 2.33 -16.36
CA ALA A 210 -7.57 2.94 -17.64
C ALA A 210 -7.80 1.93 -18.77
N GLN A 211 -8.33 2.43 -19.88
CA GLN A 211 -8.55 1.69 -21.12
C GLN A 211 -7.47 2.03 -22.15
N ALA A 212 -6.96 3.25 -22.11
CA ALA A 212 -5.88 3.72 -22.96
C ALA A 212 -4.96 4.68 -22.20
N VAL A 213 -3.68 4.67 -22.57
CA VAL A 213 -2.68 5.61 -22.05
C VAL A 213 -2.00 6.30 -23.20
N ARG A 214 -1.92 7.62 -23.10
CA ARG A 214 -1.04 8.43 -23.94
C ARG A 214 0.22 8.77 -23.16
N VAL A 215 1.36 8.45 -23.75
CA VAL A 215 2.69 8.80 -23.25
C VAL A 215 3.20 9.98 -24.05
N LEU A 216 3.46 11.10 -23.38
CA LEU A 216 4.03 12.31 -23.96
C LEU A 216 5.40 12.55 -23.34
N GLN A 217 6.43 12.65 -24.17
CA GLN A 217 7.77 13.03 -23.72
C GLN A 217 7.96 14.51 -23.99
N MET A 218 8.28 15.25 -22.93
CA MET A 218 8.24 16.71 -22.92
C MET A 218 9.62 17.28 -22.59
N ASP A 219 10.01 18.37 -23.22
CA ASP A 219 11.18 19.17 -22.82
C ASP A 219 10.88 20.06 -21.59
N ALA A 220 11.89 20.79 -21.10
CA ALA A 220 11.76 21.71 -19.95
C ALA A 220 10.70 22.80 -20.15
N ASP A 221 10.40 23.18 -21.39
CA ASP A 221 9.48 24.25 -21.75
C ASP A 221 8.07 23.71 -22.09
N TYR A 222 7.78 22.46 -21.72
CA TYR A 222 6.53 21.74 -22.00
C TYR A 222 6.27 21.49 -23.50
N GLY A 223 7.32 21.55 -24.33
CA GLY A 223 7.28 21.15 -25.73
C GLY A 223 7.24 19.64 -25.88
N VAL A 224 6.30 19.12 -26.70
CA VAL A 224 6.19 17.68 -26.97
C VAL A 224 7.32 17.26 -27.92
N LEU A 225 8.24 16.44 -27.42
CA LEU A 225 9.31 15.82 -28.22
C LEU A 225 8.89 14.48 -28.84
N GLY A 226 7.98 13.77 -28.17
CA GLY A 226 7.45 12.50 -28.66
C GLY A 226 6.10 12.17 -28.04
N GLN A 227 5.28 11.43 -28.79
CA GLN A 227 3.98 10.96 -28.34
C GLN A 227 3.72 9.54 -28.81
N ALA A 228 3.15 8.71 -27.94
CA ALA A 228 2.61 7.41 -28.29
C ALA A 228 1.28 7.15 -27.55
N ASP A 229 0.34 6.52 -28.24
CA ASP A 229 -0.93 6.07 -27.68
C ASP A 229 -0.92 4.54 -27.60
N TYR A 230 -1.27 4.01 -26.43
CA TYR A 230 -1.30 2.57 -26.15
C TYR A 230 -2.67 2.17 -25.59
N PRO A 231 -3.19 1.00 -25.96
CA PRO A 231 -4.13 0.29 -25.10
C PRO A 231 -3.52 0.07 -23.72
N ALA A 232 -4.32 0.13 -22.65
CA ALA A 232 -3.83 -0.06 -21.29
C ALA A 232 -3.02 -1.35 -21.13
N ALA A 233 -3.50 -2.49 -21.63
CA ALA A 233 -2.78 -3.76 -21.52
C ALA A 233 -1.49 -3.86 -22.38
N ALA A 234 -1.17 -2.83 -23.15
CA ALA A 234 -0.06 -2.83 -24.10
C ALA A 234 0.92 -1.65 -23.88
N VAL A 235 0.82 -0.95 -22.74
CA VAL A 235 1.86 0.03 -22.40
C VAL A 235 3.16 -0.72 -22.09
N PRO A 236 4.30 -0.31 -22.65
CA PRO A 236 5.57 -1.01 -22.44
C PRO A 236 6.01 -0.99 -20.98
N GLU A 237 6.45 -2.13 -20.45
CA GLU A 237 7.09 -2.30 -19.12
C GLU A 237 8.31 -1.41 -18.86
N GLU A 238 8.83 -0.73 -19.89
CA GLU A 238 9.93 0.21 -19.79
C GLU A 238 9.68 1.42 -20.70
N LEU A 239 9.79 2.63 -20.14
CA LEU A 239 9.72 3.88 -20.89
C LEU A 239 11.09 4.57 -20.88
N ASN A 240 11.72 4.64 -22.06
CA ASN A 240 13.00 5.31 -22.24
C ASN A 240 12.80 6.78 -22.61
N PHE A 241 13.51 7.67 -21.91
CA PHE A 241 13.51 9.09 -22.24
C PHE A 241 14.15 9.34 -23.62
N LEU A 242 13.48 10.13 -24.45
CA LEU A 242 14.03 10.65 -25.69
C LEU A 242 15.14 11.65 -25.35
N PRO A 243 16.16 11.80 -26.22
CA PRO A 243 17.14 12.87 -26.09
C PRO A 243 16.44 14.23 -25.95
N GLY A 244 16.76 14.96 -24.87
CA GLY A 244 16.17 16.27 -24.54
C GLY A 244 14.85 16.24 -23.77
N ALA A 245 14.24 15.07 -23.51
CA ALA A 245 13.01 14.98 -22.73
C ALA A 245 13.30 15.11 -21.23
N GLU A 246 12.74 16.12 -20.57
CA GLU A 246 12.93 16.37 -19.13
C GLU A 246 11.90 15.66 -18.26
N PHE A 247 10.72 15.40 -18.81
CA PHE A 247 9.69 14.61 -18.12
C PHE A 247 8.81 13.85 -19.10
N ILE A 248 8.14 12.82 -18.59
CA ILE A 248 7.08 12.10 -19.29
C ILE A 248 5.75 12.50 -18.66
N LEU A 249 4.80 12.98 -19.48
CA LEU A 249 3.41 13.15 -19.10
C LEU A 249 2.59 11.95 -19.58
N LEU A 250 1.94 11.28 -18.64
CA LEU A 250 1.07 10.16 -18.88
C LEU A 250 -0.37 10.62 -18.75
N GLU A 251 -1.17 10.40 -19.79
CA GLU A 251 -2.61 10.64 -19.75
C GLU A 251 -3.35 9.30 -19.82
N SER A 252 -3.90 8.88 -18.70
CA SER A 252 -4.72 7.68 -18.60
C SER A 252 -6.18 8.03 -18.85
N ARG A 253 -6.82 7.35 -19.81
CA ARG A 253 -8.24 7.53 -20.13
C ARG A 253 -9.04 6.34 -19.65
N SER A 254 -10.12 6.60 -18.94
CA SER A 254 -11.06 5.61 -18.43
C SER A 254 -12.49 6.03 -18.75
N THR A 255 -13.44 5.12 -18.53
CA THR A 255 -14.86 5.40 -18.71
C THR A 255 -15.61 4.90 -17.48
N ASP A 256 -16.52 5.71 -16.96
CA ASP A 256 -17.36 5.30 -15.86
C ASP A 256 -18.49 4.34 -16.30
N THR A 257 -19.26 3.85 -15.34
CA THR A 257 -20.38 2.93 -15.58
C THR A 257 -21.53 3.57 -16.37
N ALA A 258 -21.59 4.89 -16.46
CA ALA A 258 -22.57 5.64 -17.27
C ALA A 258 -22.05 5.95 -18.68
N GLY A 259 -20.80 5.61 -19.00
CA GLY A 259 -20.18 5.86 -20.29
C GLY A 259 -19.47 7.21 -20.41
N ALA A 260 -19.32 7.98 -19.33
CA ALA A 260 -18.59 9.24 -19.36
C ALA A 260 -17.08 9.01 -19.29
N GLU A 261 -16.32 9.73 -20.11
CA GLU A 261 -14.87 9.64 -20.16
C GLU A 261 -14.21 10.44 -19.03
N HIS A 262 -13.17 9.86 -18.44
CA HIS A 262 -12.32 10.48 -17.43
C HIS A 262 -10.87 10.48 -17.91
N THR A 263 -10.09 11.49 -17.52
CA THR A 263 -8.66 11.56 -17.84
C THR A 263 -7.86 11.90 -16.59
N ALA A 264 -6.99 10.97 -16.18
CA ALA A 264 -6.01 11.19 -15.13
C ALA A 264 -4.64 11.51 -15.75
N ARG A 265 -3.88 12.41 -15.11
CA ARG A 265 -2.55 12.84 -15.57
C ARG A 265 -1.51 12.59 -14.50
N GLN A 266 -0.35 12.08 -14.92
CA GLN A 266 0.81 11.89 -14.06
C GLN A 266 2.07 12.39 -14.77
N ILE A 267 2.94 13.08 -14.05
CA ILE A 267 4.24 13.54 -14.53
C ILE A 267 5.30 12.62 -13.93
N ILE A 268 6.28 12.25 -14.73
CA ILE A 268 7.49 11.53 -14.30
C ILE A 268 8.67 12.42 -14.65
N GLY A 269 9.32 13.00 -13.65
CA GLY A 269 10.53 13.79 -13.86
C GLY A 269 11.74 12.90 -14.16
N ARG A 270 12.71 13.40 -14.93
CA ARG A 270 14.00 12.74 -15.11
C ARG A 270 14.76 12.61 -13.77
N ASP A 271 14.76 13.65 -12.95
CA ASP A 271 15.47 13.69 -11.66
C ASP A 271 14.85 12.76 -10.61
N GLU A 272 13.54 12.49 -10.70
CA GLU A 272 12.85 11.48 -9.89
C GLU A 272 13.35 10.06 -10.17
N LEU A 273 14.22 9.83 -11.16
CA LEU A 273 14.85 8.55 -11.45
C LEU A 273 16.34 8.50 -11.06
N GLU A 274 17.02 9.65 -10.93
CA GLU A 274 18.47 9.72 -10.68
C GLU A 274 18.86 9.51 -9.20
N ASP A 275 18.00 9.87 -8.24
CA ASP A 275 18.32 9.88 -6.79
C ASP A 275 18.46 8.50 -6.11
N TYR A 276 18.31 7.39 -6.85
CA TYR A 276 18.53 6.01 -6.35
C TYR A 276 19.50 5.19 -7.21
N GLY A 277 20.13 5.82 -8.22
CA GLY A 277 20.99 5.16 -9.20
C GLY A 277 22.38 4.75 -8.69
N ALA A 278 22.72 4.96 -7.42
CA ALA A 278 23.99 4.48 -6.85
C ALA A 278 23.99 2.96 -6.62
N ASP A 279 22.80 2.36 -6.40
CA ASP A 279 22.70 1.00 -5.85
C ASP A 279 22.08 0.00 -6.85
N GLY A 280 21.80 0.42 -8.09
CA GLY A 280 21.27 -0.45 -9.14
C GLY A 280 19.83 -0.95 -8.90
N GLN A 281 19.07 -0.32 -7.98
CA GLN A 281 17.67 -0.68 -7.74
C GLN A 281 16.73 0.02 -8.74
N MET A 282 15.86 -0.79 -9.34
CA MET A 282 14.85 -0.41 -10.32
C MET A 282 13.79 0.47 -9.67
N LYS A 283 13.46 1.62 -10.25
CA LYS A 283 12.27 2.37 -9.82
C LYS A 283 11.02 1.80 -10.49
N TYR A 284 10.08 1.37 -9.66
CA TYR A 284 8.73 1.04 -10.06
C TYR A 284 7.97 2.34 -10.27
N VAL A 285 7.55 2.59 -11.50
CA VAL A 285 6.52 3.59 -11.78
C VAL A 285 5.23 2.79 -11.91
N THR A 286 4.18 3.19 -11.21
CA THR A 286 2.90 2.50 -11.33
C THR A 286 2.07 3.20 -12.39
N LEU A 287 2.08 2.68 -13.62
CA LEU A 287 1.04 3.04 -14.59
C LEU A 287 -0.24 2.30 -14.23
N TYR A 288 -1.37 3.00 -14.31
CA TYR A 288 -2.67 2.47 -13.92
C TYR A 288 -3.31 1.71 -15.06
N LEU A 289 -3.02 0.42 -15.21
CA LEU A 289 -3.49 -0.31 -16.39
C LEU A 289 -4.31 -1.53 -16.05
N ARG A 290 -5.36 -1.75 -16.82
CA ARG A 290 -6.16 -2.97 -16.74
C ARG A 290 -5.34 -4.16 -17.26
N GLY A 291 -5.24 -5.21 -16.45
CA GLY A 291 -5.01 -6.58 -16.88
C GLY A 291 -6.11 -7.48 -16.29
N ASP A 292 -6.30 -8.70 -16.78
CA ASP A 292 -7.28 -9.66 -16.24
C ASP A 292 -6.82 -10.30 -14.89
N GLY A 293 -6.23 -9.46 -14.05
CA GLY A 293 -5.73 -9.59 -12.69
C GLY A 293 -5.73 -8.18 -12.05
N PRO A 294 -5.15 -7.93 -10.86
CA PRO A 294 -5.16 -6.57 -10.30
C PRO A 294 -4.40 -5.60 -11.22
N LEU A 295 -4.71 -4.29 -11.10
CA LEU A 295 -4.17 -3.18 -11.91
C LEU A 295 -2.68 -3.40 -12.19
N ALA A 296 -2.33 -3.59 -13.47
CA ALA A 296 -0.99 -3.86 -13.96
C ALA A 296 -0.10 -2.65 -13.74
N GLU A 297 0.99 -2.85 -13.00
CA GLU A 297 2.08 -1.90 -12.82
C GLU A 297 2.96 -1.87 -14.08
N VAL A 298 3.55 -0.73 -14.41
CA VAL A 298 4.45 -0.63 -15.58
C VAL A 298 5.69 0.12 -15.20
N HIS A 299 6.78 -0.63 -15.12
CA HIS A 299 8.04 -0.09 -14.68
C HIS A 299 8.53 1.00 -15.66
N ALA A 300 9.22 2.00 -15.15
CA ALA A 300 9.92 2.94 -16.02
C ALA A 300 11.38 2.90 -15.59
N ILE A 301 12.17 2.11 -16.30
CA ILE A 301 13.62 2.05 -16.09
C ILE A 301 14.23 3.16 -16.95
N ALA A 302 14.84 4.15 -16.31
CA ALA A 302 15.76 5.04 -17.02
C ALA A 302 17.11 4.33 -17.14
N LEU A 303 17.44 3.86 -18.34
CA LEU A 303 18.81 3.48 -18.66
C LEU A 303 19.62 4.74 -18.96
N LYS A 304 20.79 4.84 -18.33
CA LYS A 304 21.76 5.91 -18.56
C LYS A 304 22.20 5.85 -20.03
N GLY A 305 21.81 6.87 -20.82
CA GLY A 305 22.36 7.13 -22.15
C GLY A 305 23.76 7.68 -22.07
#